data_AF-A0A800JEL3-F1
#
_entry.id   AF-A0A800JEL3-F1
#
_cell.length_a   1.000
_cell.length_b   1.000
_cell.length_c   1.000
_cell.angle_alpha   90.00
_cell.angle_beta   90.00
_cell.angle_gamma   90.00
#
_symmetry.space_group_name_H-M   'P 1'
#
loop_
_entity.id
_entity.type
_entity.pdbx_description
1 polymer ?
#
loop_
_entity_poly.entity_id
_entity_poly.type
_entity_poly.pdbx_seq_one_letter_code
_entity_poly.pdbx_strand_id
1 'polypeptide(L)'
;MKLDRYGRHVTDAEKIEKVIRVGINKPEGDLTIIDFAKVEELDLNCSEISDLKPLIRLINLKHLDLDNNKVSDLQPLSALTHLESLVIHRNQITDLTPVAGL
;
A
#
# COMPACT_ATOMS: atom_id res chain seq x y z
N MET A 1 -8.77 -16.87 2.41
CA MET A 1 -8.36 -16.12 3.62
C MET A 1 -7.29 -16.92 4.35
N LYS A 2 -6.02 -16.50 4.30
CA LYS A 2 -4.88 -17.19 4.94
C LYS A 2 -4.71 -16.69 6.38
N LEU A 3 -4.62 -17.61 7.34
CA LEU A 3 -4.26 -17.32 8.74
C LEU A 3 -2.73 -17.35 8.88
N ASP A 4 -2.17 -16.59 9.82
CA ASP A 4 -0.77 -16.75 10.22
C ASP A 4 -0.57 -18.10 10.95
N ARG A 5 0.69 -18.43 11.28
CA ARG A 5 1.04 -19.68 11.98
C ARG A 5 0.42 -19.82 13.39
N TYR A 6 -0.22 -18.77 13.90
CA TYR A 6 -0.89 -18.71 15.20
C TYR A 6 -2.42 -18.61 15.07
N GLY A 7 -2.96 -18.75 13.86
CA GLY A 7 -4.40 -18.63 13.63
C GLY A 7 -4.90 -17.19 13.66
N ARG A 8 -4.01 -16.18 13.61
CA ARG A 8 -4.40 -14.76 13.57
C ARG A 8 -4.57 -14.30 12.13
N HIS A 9 -5.46 -13.34 11.95
CA HIS A 9 -5.62 -12.66 10.67
C HIS A 9 -4.47 -11.67 10.45
N VAL A 10 -3.78 -11.81 9.32
CA VAL A 10 -2.78 -10.83 8.88
C VAL A 10 -3.52 -9.59 8.37
N THR A 11 -3.28 -8.46 9.03
CA THR A 11 -3.84 -7.15 8.69
C THR A 11 -3.23 -6.59 7.40
N ASP A 12 -3.93 -5.63 6.77
CA ASP A 12 -3.39 -4.96 5.58
C ASP A 12 -2.11 -4.18 5.91
N ALA A 13 -2.02 -3.60 7.10
CA ALA A 13 -0.79 -2.97 7.60
C ALA A 13 0.39 -3.95 7.64
N GLU A 14 0.19 -5.17 8.16
CA GLU A 14 1.25 -6.20 8.21
C GLU A 14 1.64 -6.68 6.80
N LYS A 15 0.68 -6.81 5.87
CA LYS A 15 0.98 -7.16 4.47
C LYS A 15 1.81 -6.07 3.79
N ILE A 16 1.39 -4.82 3.91
CA ILE A 16 2.08 -3.65 3.35
C ILE A 16 3.48 -3.53 3.94
N GLU A 17 3.61 -3.64 5.27
CA GLU A 17 4.91 -3.62 5.95
C GLU A 17 5.84 -4.71 5.41
N LYS A 18 5.33 -5.92 5.21
CA LYS A 18 6.12 -7.01 4.66
C LYS A 18 6.70 -6.67 3.28
N VAL A 19 5.89 -6.07 2.39
CA VAL A 19 6.35 -5.66 1.05
C VAL A 19 7.38 -4.54 1.16
N ILE A 20 7.16 -3.54 2.03
CA ILE A 20 8.13 -2.46 2.28
C ILE A 20 9.47 -3.04 2.73
N ARG A 21 9.47 -3.94 3.71
CA ARG A 21 10.69 -4.56 4.24
C ARG A 21 11.51 -5.28 3.17
N VAL A 22 10.83 -5.96 2.25
CA VAL A 22 11.47 -6.61 1.09
C VAL A 22 12.06 -5.55 0.17
N GLY A 23 11.29 -4.51 -0.20
CA GLY A 23 11.74 -3.45 -1.11
C GLY A 23 12.95 -2.67 -0.61
N ILE A 24 13.03 -2.40 0.70
CA ILE A 24 14.15 -1.64 1.29
C ILE A 24 15.26 -2.52 1.89
N ASN A 25 15.19 -3.84 1.71
CA ASN A 25 16.12 -4.82 2.28
C ASN A 25 16.34 -4.67 3.80
N LYS A 26 15.24 -4.57 4.57
CA LYS A 26 15.25 -4.45 6.04
C LYS A 26 14.28 -5.44 6.70
N PRO A 27 14.72 -6.70 6.92
CA PRO A 27 13.82 -7.78 7.35
C PRO A 27 13.34 -7.63 8.81
N GLU A 28 14.08 -6.92 9.65
CA GLU A 28 13.83 -6.82 11.09
C GLU A 28 14.06 -5.40 11.63
N GLY A 29 13.73 -5.21 12.90
CA GLY A 29 13.81 -3.92 13.59
C GLY A 29 12.70 -2.94 13.17
N ASP A 30 12.65 -1.81 13.87
CA ASP A 30 11.60 -0.81 13.66
C ASP A 30 11.78 -0.07 12.33
N LEU A 31 10.67 0.13 11.63
CA LEU A 31 10.62 1.01 10.45
C LEU A 31 10.39 2.45 10.90
N THR A 32 11.27 3.32 10.45
CA THR A 32 11.31 4.75 10.77
C THR A 32 10.92 5.60 9.56
N ILE A 33 10.75 6.91 9.75
CA ILE A 33 10.49 7.84 8.64
C ILE A 33 11.57 7.79 7.55
N ILE A 34 12.83 7.51 7.91
CA ILE A 34 13.95 7.36 6.97
C ILE A 34 13.77 6.11 6.09
N ASP A 35 13.19 5.05 6.65
CA ASP A 35 12.90 3.83 5.90
C ASP A 35 11.75 4.05 4.90
N PHE A 36 10.67 4.72 5.32
CA PHE A 36 9.55 5.04 4.42
C PHE A 36 9.93 6.01 3.30
N ALA A 37 10.86 6.93 3.56
CA ALA A 37 11.37 7.86 2.56
C ALA A 37 12.12 7.19 1.39
N LYS A 38 12.54 5.92 1.55
CA LYS A 38 13.22 5.13 0.49
C LYS A 38 12.25 4.42 -0.46
N VAL A 39 10.96 4.38 -0.13
CA VAL A 39 9.97 3.65 -0.93
C VAL A 39 9.41 4.59 -2.00
N GLU A 40 9.88 4.43 -3.23
CA GLU A 40 9.35 5.15 -4.40
C GLU A 40 8.38 4.28 -5.22
N GLU A 41 8.49 2.96 -5.10
CA GLU A 41 7.65 1.99 -5.81
C GLU A 41 7.12 0.94 -4.83
N LEU A 42 5.84 0.58 -4.97
CA LEU A 42 5.22 -0.44 -4.14
C LEU A 42 4.25 -1.29 -4.98
N ASP A 43 4.55 -2.58 -5.08
CA ASP A 43 3.70 -3.58 -5.71
C ASP A 43 2.88 -4.32 -4.63
N LEU A 44 1.57 -4.08 -4.64
CA LEU A 44 0.58 -4.76 -3.81
C LEU A 44 -0.40 -5.58 -4.65
N ASN A 45 -0.04 -5.96 -5.87
CA ASN A 45 -0.87 -6.78 -6.75
C ASN A 45 -1.31 -8.07 -6.05
N CYS A 46 -2.57 -8.47 -6.21
CA CYS A 46 -3.12 -9.72 -5.65
C CYS A 46 -2.91 -9.89 -4.12
N SER A 47 -2.85 -8.80 -3.35
CA SER A 47 -2.49 -8.85 -1.91
C SER A 47 -3.69 -8.88 -0.95
N GLU A 48 -4.91 -8.97 -1.48
CA GLU A 48 -6.15 -8.89 -0.70
C GLU A 48 -6.23 -7.63 0.19
N ILE A 49 -5.72 -6.49 -0.28
CA ILE A 49 -5.72 -5.20 0.43
C ILE A 49 -7.10 -4.54 0.33
N SER A 50 -7.54 -3.95 1.43
CA SER A 50 -8.79 -3.17 1.52
C SER A 50 -8.58 -1.82 2.23
N ASP A 51 -7.68 -1.74 3.21
CA ASP A 51 -7.33 -0.51 3.92
C ASP A 51 -6.00 0.07 3.42
N LEU A 52 -6.07 1.28 2.85
CA LEU A 52 -4.92 2.01 2.33
C LEU A 52 -4.29 2.98 3.34
N LYS A 53 -4.85 3.14 4.56
CA LYS A 53 -4.30 4.05 5.59
C LYS A 53 -2.82 3.86 5.87
N PRO A 54 -2.24 2.64 5.87
CA PRO A 54 -0.80 2.49 6.10
C PRO A 54 0.09 3.18 5.06
N LEU A 55 -0.44 3.42 3.84
CA LEU A 55 0.33 4.01 2.74
C LEU A 55 0.63 5.50 2.94
N ILE A 56 -0.13 6.22 3.79
CA ILE A 56 0.04 7.68 3.99
C ILE A 56 1.44 8.09 4.47
N ARG A 57 2.23 7.12 4.96
CA ARG A 57 3.60 7.33 5.44
C ARG A 57 4.63 7.33 4.30
N LEU A 58 4.26 6.86 3.12
CA LEU A 58 5.14 6.72 1.94
C LEU A 58 5.12 8.01 1.11
N ILE A 59 5.55 9.11 1.71
CA ILE A 59 5.42 10.46 1.12
C ILE A 59 6.18 10.66 -0.21
N ASN A 60 7.12 9.77 -0.53
CA ASN A 60 7.91 9.77 -1.76
C ASN A 60 7.45 8.70 -2.77
N LEU A 61 6.33 8.01 -2.51
CA LEU A 61 5.82 6.98 -3.40
C LEU A 61 5.39 7.60 -4.73
N LYS A 62 5.95 7.08 -5.83
CA LYS A 62 5.69 7.49 -7.21
C LYS A 62 4.87 6.46 -7.98
N HIS A 63 5.08 5.17 -7.70
CA HIS A 63 4.42 4.10 -8.42
C HIS A 63 3.74 3.13 -7.45
N LEU A 64 2.44 2.94 -7.60
CA LEU A 64 1.63 2.06 -6.76
C LEU A 64 0.79 1.11 -7.61
N ASP A 65 1.06 -0.19 -7.48
CA ASP A 65 0.21 -1.23 -8.06
C ASP A 65 -0.72 -1.81 -6.98
N LEU A 66 -2.02 -1.62 -7.16
CA LEU A 66 -3.11 -2.15 -6.35
C LEU A 66 -4.04 -3.06 -7.17
N ASP A 67 -3.65 -3.55 -8.36
CA ASP A 67 -4.50 -4.42 -9.16
C ASP A 67 -4.87 -5.72 -8.41
N ASN A 68 -6.09 -6.20 -8.66
CA ASN A 68 -6.67 -7.40 -8.07
C ASN A 68 -6.68 -7.40 -6.53
N ASN A 69 -7.19 -6.31 -5.94
CA ASN A 69 -7.38 -6.16 -4.51
C ASN A 69 -8.88 -5.97 -4.16
N LYS A 70 -9.17 -5.51 -2.95
CA LYS A 70 -10.53 -5.29 -2.42
C LYS A 70 -10.73 -3.82 -2.01
N VAL A 71 -9.97 -2.90 -2.60
CA VAL A 71 -10.03 -1.46 -2.30
C VAL A 71 -11.36 -0.90 -2.79
N SER A 72 -12.02 -0.11 -1.94
CA SER A 72 -13.21 0.67 -2.31
C SER A 72 -13.05 2.17 -2.04
N ASP A 73 -12.10 2.54 -1.17
CA ASP A 73 -11.84 3.90 -0.75
C ASP A 73 -10.41 4.32 -1.12
N LEU A 74 -10.29 5.37 -1.96
CA LEU A 74 -9.03 5.95 -2.38
C LEU A 74 -8.63 7.18 -1.57
N GLN A 75 -9.44 7.65 -0.61
CA GLN A 75 -9.15 8.85 0.20
C GLN A 75 -7.73 8.87 0.79
N PRO A 76 -7.18 7.76 1.31
CA PRO A 76 -5.81 7.75 1.83
C PRO A 76 -4.73 8.12 0.79
N LEU A 77 -4.99 7.91 -0.51
CA LEU A 77 -4.02 8.21 -1.57
C LEU A 77 -3.89 9.72 -1.84
N SER A 78 -4.86 10.54 -1.41
CA SER A 78 -4.80 12.01 -1.57
C SER A 78 -3.61 12.66 -0.85
N ALA A 79 -3.02 11.97 0.14
CA ALA A 79 -1.82 12.41 0.84
C ALA A 79 -0.52 12.13 0.07
N LEU A 80 -0.56 11.30 -0.98
CA LEU A 80 0.62 10.88 -1.74
C LEU A 80 0.86 11.83 -2.91
N THR A 81 1.32 13.04 -2.60
CA THR A 81 1.46 14.14 -3.57
C THR A 81 2.53 13.92 -4.65
N HIS A 82 3.37 12.90 -4.51
CA HIS A 82 4.39 12.52 -5.49
C HIS A 82 3.99 11.29 -6.32
N LEU A 83 2.77 10.78 -6.15
CA LEU A 83 2.31 9.64 -6.92
C LEU A 83 2.18 10.04 -8.39
N GLU A 84 2.80 9.26 -9.28
CA GLU A 84 2.87 9.51 -10.73
C GLU A 84 2.15 8.41 -11.52
N SER A 85 2.07 7.20 -10.96
CA SER A 85 1.39 6.06 -11.58
C SER A 85 0.63 5.25 -10.54
N LEU A 86 -0.63 4.94 -10.87
CA LEU A 86 -1.55 4.18 -10.03
C LEU A 86 -2.27 3.13 -10.87
N VAL A 87 -2.07 1.85 -10.54
CA VAL A 87 -2.80 0.73 -11.15
C VAL A 87 -3.83 0.21 -10.15
N ILE A 88 -5.12 0.26 -10.50
CA ILE A 88 -6.23 -0.05 -9.58
C ILE A 88 -7.29 -0.97 -10.20
N HIS A 89 -6.95 -1.68 -11.27
CA HIS A 89 -7.87 -2.61 -11.90
C HIS A 89 -8.35 -3.69 -10.91
N ARG A 90 -9.51 -4.31 -11.19
CA ARG A 90 -10.09 -5.39 -10.37
C ARG A 90 -10.15 -5.06 -8.86
N ASN A 91 -10.68 -3.88 -8.56
CA ASN A 91 -11.04 -3.43 -7.21
C ASN A 91 -12.55 -3.12 -7.15
N GLN A 92 -13.00 -2.53 -6.04
CA GLN A 92 -14.40 -2.15 -5.76
C GLN A 92 -14.55 -0.61 -5.70
N ILE A 93 -13.74 0.11 -6.46
CA ILE A 93 -13.69 1.58 -6.46
C ILE A 93 -14.83 2.14 -7.31
N THR A 94 -15.58 3.08 -6.74
CA THR A 94 -16.65 3.81 -7.45
C THR A 94 -16.41 5.31 -7.52
N ASP A 95 -15.45 5.83 -6.76
CA ASP A 95 -15.10 7.25 -6.70
C ASP A 95 -13.59 7.43 -6.95
N LEU A 96 -13.27 8.21 -7.99
CA LEU A 96 -11.89 8.54 -8.37
C LEU A 96 -11.50 9.97 -7.95
N THR A 97 -12.40 10.72 -7.32
CA THR A 97 -12.13 12.10 -6.85
C THR A 97 -10.83 12.21 -6.02
N PRO A 98 -10.50 11.26 -5.12
CA PRO A 98 -9.26 11.35 -4.31
C PRO A 98 -7.96 11.36 -5.12
N VAL A 99 -8.01 10.87 -6.36
CA VAL A 99 -6.85 10.71 -7.25
C VAL A 99 -7.02 11.48 -8.56
N ALA A 100 -7.98 12.40 -8.63
CA ALA A 100 -8.28 13.16 -9.85
C ALA A 100 -7.16 14.11 -10.31
N GLY A 101 -6.13 14.33 -9.48
CA GLY A 101 -4.96 15.13 -9.79
C GLY A 101 -3.76 14.35 -10.32
N LEU A 102 -3.87 13.02 -10.47
CA LEU A 102 -2.89 12.17 -11.15
C LEU A 102 -3.10 12.21 -12.67
#